data_AF-A0A495J575-F1
#
_entry.id   AF-A0A495J575-F1
#
_cell.length_a   1.000
_cell.length_b   1.000
_cell.length_c   1.000
_cell.angle_alpha   90.00
_cell.angle_beta   90.00
_cell.angle_gamma   90.00
#
_symmetry.space_group_name_H-M   'P 1'
#
loop_
_entity.id
_entity.type
_entity.pdbx_description
1 polymer ?
#
loop_
_entity_poly.entity_id
_entity_poly.type
_entity_poly.pdbx_seq_one_letter_code
_entity_poly.pdbx_strand_id
1 'polypeptide(L)'
;MNKIITMLLCIYSTYCYSQGAATDTVTINQGNFKVTWSHSAKYPVKVVWKLTKEMLSCSQPLKRCNCFQADPQLAQESNLTADYAHSGYDQGHNFNAADDACASSQVNVKCWYFTNMTPQLPHLNRITWKNLEDQCRNWVKGGDELVIECGSYGCVKKIGPDNVWVPAYCWKIIRHKNGVVDSFLMPNTDDVNAHDYFYYHTDITVIRQKTGIPTL
;
A
#
# COMPACT_ATOMS: atom_id res chain seq x y z
N MET A 1 17.16 -56.10 55.45
CA MET A 1 16.82 -56.11 54.01
C MET A 1 16.17 -54.78 53.65
N ASN A 2 16.94 -53.78 53.21
CA ASN A 2 16.40 -52.51 52.69
C ASN A 2 16.91 -52.32 51.26
N LYS A 3 16.00 -52.41 50.28
CA LYS A 3 16.28 -52.18 48.86
C LYS A 3 16.19 -50.67 48.58
N ILE A 4 17.29 -50.08 48.14
CA ILE A 4 17.33 -48.71 47.59
C ILE A 4 16.90 -48.81 46.13
N ILE A 5 15.79 -48.18 45.78
CA ILE A 5 15.27 -48.06 44.41
C ILE A 5 15.88 -46.80 43.78
N THR A 6 16.77 -46.99 42.83
CA THR A 6 17.33 -45.90 42.01
C THR A 6 16.32 -45.50 40.94
N MET A 7 15.76 -44.30 41.05
CA MET A 7 14.86 -43.71 40.06
C MET A 7 15.67 -43.02 38.97
N LEU A 8 15.75 -43.60 37.77
CA LEU A 8 16.29 -42.95 36.58
C LEU A 8 15.31 -41.88 36.09
N LEU A 9 15.74 -40.62 36.08
CA LEU A 9 15.05 -39.54 35.37
C LEU A 9 15.44 -39.60 33.88
N CYS A 10 14.51 -40.04 33.02
CA CYS A 10 14.61 -39.84 31.58
C CYS A 10 14.17 -38.41 31.23
N ILE A 11 15.12 -37.57 30.83
CA ILE A 11 14.85 -36.22 30.32
C ILE A 11 14.55 -36.35 28.83
N TYR A 12 13.27 -36.37 28.46
CA TYR A 12 12.85 -36.19 27.07
C TYR A 12 12.89 -34.69 26.74
N SER A 13 13.88 -34.26 25.97
CA SER A 13 13.91 -32.91 25.42
C SER A 13 12.89 -32.80 24.28
N THR A 14 11.77 -32.16 24.56
CA THR A 14 10.81 -31.75 23.52
C THR A 14 11.41 -30.58 22.74
N TYR A 15 11.92 -30.86 21.54
CA TYR A 15 12.16 -29.83 20.53
C TYR A 15 10.81 -29.35 20.01
N CYS A 16 10.25 -28.31 20.62
CA CYS A 16 9.18 -27.54 20.00
C CYS A 16 9.80 -26.73 18.85
N TYR A 17 9.59 -27.17 17.61
CA TYR A 17 9.73 -26.29 16.46
C TYR A 17 8.69 -25.17 16.61
N SER A 18 9.13 -23.96 16.96
CA SER A 18 8.28 -22.78 16.84
C SER A 18 8.08 -22.52 15.34
N GLN A 19 6.93 -22.92 14.79
CA GLN A 19 6.45 -22.29 13.57
C GLN A 19 6.23 -20.82 13.94
N GLY A 20 7.06 -19.92 13.39
CA GLY A 20 6.87 -18.49 13.56
C GLY A 20 5.44 -18.13 13.14
N ALA A 21 4.74 -17.35 13.96
CA ALA A 21 3.40 -16.88 13.62
C ALA A 21 3.43 -16.20 12.25
N ALA A 22 2.48 -16.53 11.37
CA ALA A 22 2.33 -15.83 10.11
C ALA A 22 2.18 -14.33 10.40
N THR A 23 2.99 -13.50 9.74
CA THR A 23 2.88 -12.05 9.86
C THR A 23 1.56 -11.59 9.25
N ASP A 24 0.88 -10.61 9.86
CA ASP A 24 -0.37 -10.04 9.30
C ASP A 24 -0.19 -9.45 7.90
N THR A 25 1.05 -9.16 7.51
CA THR A 25 1.36 -8.63 6.19
C THR A 25 2.07 -9.63 5.31
N VAL A 26 1.78 -9.57 4.01
CA VAL A 26 2.52 -10.26 2.95
C VAL A 26 3.09 -9.23 1.96
N THR A 27 4.29 -9.49 1.45
CA THR A 27 4.92 -8.63 0.44
C THR A 27 4.91 -9.30 -0.93
N ILE A 28 4.34 -8.61 -1.91
CA ILE A 28 4.13 -9.07 -3.28
C ILE A 28 4.96 -8.20 -4.24
N ASN A 29 5.78 -8.83 -5.07
CA ASN A 29 6.49 -8.14 -6.14
C ASN A 29 5.65 -8.13 -7.42
N GLN A 30 5.21 -6.96 -7.85
CA GLN A 30 4.41 -6.79 -9.07
C GLN A 30 5.26 -6.44 -10.30
N GLY A 31 6.58 -6.32 -10.15
CA GLY A 31 7.50 -5.89 -11.21
C GLY A 31 7.88 -4.43 -11.02
N ASN A 32 7.08 -3.50 -11.56
CA ASN A 32 7.37 -2.05 -11.50
C ASN A 32 7.17 -1.45 -10.09
N PHE A 33 6.49 -2.18 -9.21
CA PHE A 33 6.25 -1.79 -7.83
C PHE A 33 6.21 -3.02 -6.93
N LYS A 34 6.39 -2.80 -5.63
CA LYS A 34 6.26 -3.83 -4.59
C LYS A 34 5.23 -3.38 -3.57
N VAL A 35 4.34 -4.29 -3.19
CA VAL A 35 3.25 -4.05 -2.25
C VAL A 35 3.50 -4.86 -0.98
N THR A 36 3.33 -4.25 0.18
CA THR A 36 3.14 -4.93 1.46
C THR A 36 1.68 -4.74 1.86
N TRP A 37 0.92 -5.83 1.86
CA TRP A 37 -0.53 -5.87 2.04
C TRP A 37 -0.89 -6.54 3.35
N SER A 38 -1.88 -6.00 4.09
CA SER A 38 -2.34 -6.56 5.37
C SER A 38 -3.56 -7.45 5.16
N HIS A 39 -3.48 -8.69 5.66
CA HIS A 39 -4.57 -9.66 5.67
C HIS A 39 -5.77 -9.15 6.49
N SER A 40 -5.51 -8.56 7.67
CA SER A 40 -6.56 -8.01 8.53
C SER A 40 -7.22 -6.76 7.97
N ALA A 41 -6.43 -5.85 7.40
CA ALA A 41 -6.94 -4.56 6.94
C ALA A 41 -7.51 -4.60 5.51
N LYS A 42 -7.04 -5.54 4.69
CA LYS A 42 -7.40 -5.70 3.28
C LYS A 42 -7.06 -4.49 2.39
N TYR A 43 -6.01 -3.74 2.76
CA TYR A 43 -5.41 -2.66 1.96
C TYR A 43 -3.87 -2.74 2.05
N PRO A 44 -3.12 -2.09 1.13
CA PRO A 44 -1.68 -2.02 1.23
C PRO A 44 -1.24 -1.08 2.36
N VAL A 45 -0.49 -1.62 3.33
CA VAL A 45 0.15 -0.80 4.36
C VAL A 45 1.36 -0.07 3.81
N LYS A 46 1.98 -0.58 2.74
CA LYS A 46 3.09 0.06 2.02
C LYS A 46 3.10 -0.37 0.54
N VAL A 47 3.36 0.57 -0.37
CA VAL A 47 3.68 0.35 -1.77
C VAL A 47 4.92 1.17 -2.11
N VAL A 48 5.89 0.57 -2.80
CA VAL A 48 7.14 1.23 -3.18
C VAL A 48 7.45 1.04 -4.66
N TRP A 49 7.91 2.11 -5.32
CA TRP A 49 8.36 2.09 -6.71
C TRP A 49 9.36 3.22 -6.98
N LYS A 50 10.03 3.12 -8.12
CA LYS A 50 10.78 4.23 -8.71
C LYS A 50 9.94 4.83 -9.83
N LEU A 51 9.75 6.14 -9.85
CA LEU A 51 9.09 6.86 -10.95
C LEU A 51 10.16 7.56 -11.79
N THR A 52 10.18 7.25 -13.09
CA THR A 52 11.14 7.82 -14.04
C THR A 52 10.45 8.41 -15.25
N LYS A 53 11.19 9.23 -16.01
CA LYS A 53 10.65 9.89 -17.20
C LYS A 53 10.24 8.88 -18.27
N GLU A 54 10.94 7.76 -18.37
CA GLU A 54 10.68 6.69 -19.34
C GLU A 54 9.31 6.03 -19.10
N MET A 55 8.90 5.88 -17.83
CA MET A 55 7.58 5.33 -17.49
C MET A 55 6.43 6.23 -17.96
N LEU A 56 6.71 7.52 -18.18
CA LEU A 56 5.75 8.55 -18.58
C LEU A 56 5.89 8.98 -20.05
N SER A 57 6.91 8.51 -20.76
CA SER A 57 7.30 9.02 -22.09
C SER A 57 7.24 7.94 -23.15
N CYS A 58 6.08 7.81 -23.79
CA CYS A 58 5.87 6.93 -24.94
C CYS A 58 4.92 7.58 -25.95
N SER A 59 4.99 7.15 -27.20
CA SER A 59 4.17 7.69 -28.28
C SER A 59 2.68 7.34 -28.15
N GLN A 60 2.35 6.23 -27.48
CA GLN A 60 0.99 5.71 -27.35
C GLN A 60 0.74 5.23 -25.91
N PRO A 61 0.46 6.15 -24.97
CA PRO A 61 0.15 5.77 -23.59
C PRO A 61 -1.16 4.97 -23.51
N LEU A 62 -1.18 3.97 -22.64
CA LEU A 62 -2.36 3.16 -22.36
C LEU A 62 -3.50 4.03 -21.82
N LYS A 63 -4.70 3.74 -22.30
CA LYS A 63 -5.92 4.34 -21.75
C LYS A 63 -6.34 3.59 -20.48
N ARG A 64 -6.95 4.33 -19.57
CA ARG A 64 -7.56 3.81 -18.34
C ARG A 64 -8.59 2.71 -18.68
N CYS A 65 -8.41 1.49 -18.16
CA CYS A 65 -9.31 0.37 -18.42
C CYS A 65 -10.47 0.26 -17.41
N ASN A 66 -10.32 0.78 -16.18
CA ASN A 66 -11.23 0.50 -15.05
C ASN A 66 -11.41 -1.00 -14.74
N CYS A 67 -10.36 -1.80 -14.98
CA CYS A 67 -10.39 -3.25 -14.93
C CYS A 67 -9.93 -3.81 -13.57
N PHE A 68 -10.58 -3.34 -12.50
CA PHE A 68 -10.33 -3.80 -11.13
C PHE A 68 -10.57 -5.30 -10.99
N GLN A 69 -9.64 -5.99 -10.32
CA GLN A 69 -9.73 -7.43 -10.13
C GLN A 69 -8.92 -7.91 -8.93
N ALA A 70 -9.15 -9.15 -8.52
CA ALA A 70 -8.34 -9.81 -7.51
C ALA A 70 -6.89 -9.97 -7.99
N ASP A 71 -5.94 -9.88 -7.06
CA ASP A 71 -4.55 -10.23 -7.32
C ASP A 71 -4.44 -11.75 -7.43
N PRO A 72 -3.94 -12.32 -8.54
CA PRO A 72 -3.78 -13.77 -8.67
C PRO A 72 -2.94 -14.42 -7.56
N GLN A 73 -2.03 -13.67 -6.92
CA GLN A 73 -1.21 -14.18 -5.81
C GLN A 73 -1.98 -14.25 -4.48
N LEU A 74 -3.12 -13.56 -4.36
CA LEU A 74 -4.02 -13.56 -3.20
C LEU A 74 -5.49 -13.60 -3.64
N ALA A 75 -5.82 -14.47 -4.60
CA ALA A 75 -7.10 -14.40 -5.30
C ALA A 75 -8.33 -14.51 -4.37
N GLN A 76 -8.23 -15.34 -3.32
CA GLN A 76 -9.31 -15.53 -2.35
C GLN A 76 -9.51 -14.32 -1.43
N GLU A 77 -8.44 -13.65 -1.04
CA GLU A 77 -8.49 -12.56 -0.05
C GLU A 77 -8.71 -11.19 -0.68
N SER A 78 -8.37 -11.04 -1.96
CA SER A 78 -8.36 -9.77 -2.69
C SER A 78 -9.51 -9.64 -3.70
N ASN A 79 -10.48 -10.55 -3.72
CA ASN A 79 -11.69 -10.38 -4.54
C ASN A 79 -12.69 -9.41 -3.88
N LEU A 80 -12.34 -8.12 -3.82
CA LEU A 80 -13.04 -7.12 -3.01
C LEU A 80 -14.06 -6.27 -3.79
N THR A 81 -14.46 -6.69 -4.99
CA THR A 81 -15.41 -5.92 -5.81
C THR A 81 -16.72 -5.63 -5.08
N ALA A 82 -17.25 -6.64 -4.38
CA ALA A 82 -18.49 -6.50 -3.61
C ALA A 82 -18.33 -5.55 -2.41
N ASP A 83 -17.13 -5.46 -1.82
CA ASP A 83 -16.89 -4.61 -0.66
C ASP A 83 -16.90 -3.11 -0.99
N TYR A 84 -16.39 -2.76 -2.15
CA TYR A 84 -16.37 -1.37 -2.60
C TYR A 84 -17.70 -0.94 -3.23
N ALA A 85 -18.48 -1.88 -3.79
CA ALA A 85 -19.75 -1.58 -4.42
C ALA A 85 -20.72 -0.87 -3.45
N HIS A 86 -21.21 0.31 -3.84
CA HIS A 86 -22.14 1.13 -3.04
C HIS A 86 -21.63 1.54 -1.64
N SER A 87 -20.32 1.41 -1.37
CA SER A 87 -19.72 1.72 -0.06
C SER A 87 -19.55 3.22 0.22
N GLY A 88 -19.57 4.04 -0.84
CA GLY A 88 -19.20 5.46 -0.79
C GLY A 88 -17.68 5.72 -0.90
N TYR A 89 -16.86 4.68 -1.02
CA TYR A 89 -15.40 4.79 -1.21
C TYR A 89 -14.98 4.43 -2.62
N ASP A 90 -13.97 5.13 -3.11
CA ASP A 90 -13.28 4.77 -4.34
C ASP A 90 -12.28 3.64 -4.08
N GLN A 91 -12.03 2.84 -5.12
CA GLN A 91 -10.83 2.00 -5.23
C GLN A 91 -9.61 2.89 -5.49
N GLY A 92 -9.11 3.55 -4.43
CA GLY A 92 -7.99 4.47 -4.48
C GLY A 92 -6.68 3.75 -4.78
N HIS A 93 -6.00 4.13 -5.86
CA HIS A 93 -4.71 3.53 -6.23
C HIS A 93 -3.59 4.00 -5.29
N ASN A 94 -2.67 3.11 -4.97
CA ASN A 94 -1.41 3.47 -4.32
C ASN A 94 -0.30 3.67 -5.36
N PHE A 95 -0.05 2.66 -6.21
CA PHE A 95 0.70 2.82 -7.46
C PHE A 95 -0.26 3.12 -8.61
N ASN A 96 -0.08 4.25 -9.31
CA ASN A 96 -1.03 4.72 -10.30
C ASN A 96 -0.89 4.02 -11.64
N ALA A 97 -2.02 3.67 -12.26
CA ALA A 97 -2.04 3.21 -13.64
C ALA A 97 -1.47 4.26 -14.63
N ALA A 98 -1.56 5.55 -14.28
CA ALA A 98 -0.96 6.65 -15.06
C ALA A 98 0.57 6.72 -14.94
N ASP A 99 1.12 6.26 -13.82
CA ASP A 99 2.56 6.16 -13.61
C ASP A 99 3.16 4.98 -14.39
N ASP A 100 2.32 4.04 -14.84
CA ASP A 100 2.69 2.85 -15.62
C ASP A 100 2.06 2.85 -17.03
N ALA A 101 1.64 4.02 -17.52
CA ALA A 101 0.86 4.14 -18.76
C ALA A 101 1.66 3.76 -20.01
N CYS A 102 2.99 3.78 -19.96
CA CYS A 102 3.86 3.38 -21.07
C CYS A 102 4.32 1.92 -21.02
N ALA A 103 3.87 1.15 -20.03
CA ALA A 103 4.12 -0.29 -19.98
C ALA A 103 3.19 -1.06 -20.93
N SER A 104 3.40 -2.38 -21.04
CA SER A 104 2.43 -3.24 -21.74
C SER A 104 1.15 -3.39 -20.93
N SER A 105 0.04 -3.71 -21.60
CA SER A 105 -1.25 -3.94 -20.92
C SER A 105 -1.17 -5.02 -19.83
N GLN A 106 -0.36 -6.05 -20.05
CA GLN A 106 -0.12 -7.15 -19.11
C GLN A 106 0.65 -6.71 -17.85
N VAL A 107 1.42 -5.63 -17.93
CA VAL A 107 2.10 -5.05 -16.77
C VAL A 107 1.18 -4.04 -16.07
N ASN A 108 0.57 -3.14 -16.84
CA ASN A 108 -0.30 -2.08 -16.31
C ASN A 108 -1.50 -2.64 -15.54
N VAL A 109 -2.06 -3.78 -15.96
CA VAL A 109 -3.20 -4.43 -15.29
C VAL A 109 -2.94 -4.69 -13.80
N LYS A 110 -1.69 -4.87 -13.38
CA LYS A 110 -1.31 -5.09 -11.98
C LYS A 110 -1.60 -3.88 -11.10
N CYS A 111 -1.61 -2.67 -11.68
CA CYS A 111 -2.03 -1.45 -10.98
C CYS A 111 -3.49 -1.52 -10.53
N TRP A 112 -4.31 -2.36 -11.18
CA TRP A 112 -5.75 -2.50 -10.95
C TRP A 112 -6.11 -3.61 -9.96
N TYR A 113 -5.11 -4.31 -9.42
CA TYR A 113 -5.36 -5.33 -8.41
C TYR A 113 -5.79 -4.71 -7.08
N PHE A 114 -6.75 -5.34 -6.40
CA PHE A 114 -7.21 -4.88 -5.08
C PHE A 114 -6.10 -4.86 -4.01
N THR A 115 -5.01 -5.62 -4.20
CA THR A 115 -3.82 -5.50 -3.34
C THR A 115 -3.15 -4.13 -3.44
N ASN A 116 -3.39 -3.37 -4.51
CA ASN A 116 -2.94 -1.99 -4.70
C ASN A 116 -4.02 -0.93 -4.36
N MET A 117 -5.21 -1.37 -3.90
CA MET A 117 -6.34 -0.48 -3.63
C MET A 117 -6.52 -0.18 -2.15
N THR A 118 -6.92 1.05 -1.86
CA THR A 118 -7.34 1.50 -0.53
C THR A 118 -8.73 2.14 -0.63
N PRO A 119 -9.65 1.92 0.33
CA PRO A 119 -10.88 2.70 0.40
C PRO A 119 -10.59 4.17 0.70
N GLN A 120 -10.66 5.01 -0.33
CA GLN A 120 -10.45 6.44 -0.21
C GLN A 120 -11.76 7.19 -0.44
N LEU A 121 -12.03 8.23 0.37
CA LEU A 121 -13.14 9.12 0.10
C LEU A 121 -12.92 9.89 -1.20
N PRO A 122 -13.99 10.25 -1.94
CA PRO A 122 -13.88 10.92 -3.23
C PRO A 122 -13.04 12.20 -3.21
N HIS A 123 -13.14 13.02 -2.15
CA HIS A 123 -12.37 14.26 -2.05
C HIS A 123 -10.88 13.99 -1.80
N LEU A 124 -10.52 12.94 -1.06
CA LEU A 124 -9.13 12.50 -0.95
C LEU A 124 -8.63 12.01 -2.32
N ASN A 125 -9.26 10.97 -2.88
CA ASN A 125 -8.77 10.29 -4.08
C ASN A 125 -8.73 11.19 -5.31
N ARG A 126 -9.83 11.90 -5.58
CA ARG A 126 -10.04 12.59 -6.86
C ARG A 126 -9.46 14.01 -6.89
N ILE A 127 -9.12 14.58 -5.73
CA ILE A 127 -8.62 15.95 -5.59
C ILE A 127 -7.26 15.94 -4.91
N THR A 128 -7.20 15.81 -3.58
CA THR A 128 -5.97 16.07 -2.82
C THR A 128 -4.86 15.06 -3.15
N TRP A 129 -5.17 13.77 -3.16
CA TRP A 129 -4.24 12.70 -3.50
C TRP A 129 -3.80 12.78 -4.97
N LYS A 130 -4.77 12.94 -5.87
CA LYS A 130 -4.52 13.13 -7.30
C LYS A 130 -3.61 14.32 -7.60
N ASN A 131 -3.78 15.45 -6.90
CA ASN A 131 -2.94 16.64 -7.10
C ASN A 131 -1.48 16.35 -6.73
N LEU A 132 -1.24 15.63 -5.62
CA LEU A 132 0.12 15.18 -5.26
C LEU A 132 0.70 14.21 -6.30
N GLU A 133 -0.12 13.30 -6.84
CA GLU A 133 0.31 12.38 -7.91
C GLU A 133 0.68 13.11 -9.21
N ASP A 134 -0.13 14.10 -9.60
CA ASP A 134 0.18 14.98 -10.73
C ASP A 134 1.49 15.73 -10.49
N GLN A 135 1.71 16.21 -9.27
CA GLN A 135 2.96 16.87 -8.91
C GLN A 135 4.17 15.94 -9.03
N CYS A 136 4.07 14.68 -8.56
CA CYS A 136 5.14 13.69 -8.76
C CYS A 136 5.50 13.53 -10.24
N ARG A 137 4.49 13.41 -11.11
CA ARG A 137 4.69 13.31 -12.56
C ARG A 137 5.29 14.60 -13.14
N ASN A 138 4.92 15.77 -12.63
CA ASN A 138 5.48 17.05 -13.07
C ASN A 138 6.97 17.17 -12.74
N TRP A 139 7.38 16.79 -11.52
CA TRP A 139 8.81 16.76 -11.14
C TRP A 139 9.61 15.84 -12.06
N VAL A 140 9.11 14.64 -12.33
CA VAL A 140 9.78 13.67 -13.21
C VAL A 140 9.86 14.15 -14.66
N LYS A 141 8.79 14.77 -15.19
CA LYS A 141 8.81 15.41 -16.51
C LYS A 141 9.82 16.57 -16.58
N GLY A 142 9.99 17.28 -15.46
CA GLY A 142 10.97 18.35 -15.28
C GLY A 142 12.42 17.88 -15.15
N GLY A 143 12.68 16.57 -15.09
CA GLY A 143 14.03 15.99 -15.07
C GLY A 143 14.43 15.31 -13.75
N ASP A 144 13.50 15.18 -12.80
CA ASP A 144 13.76 14.42 -11.57
C ASP A 144 13.58 12.90 -11.78
N GLU A 145 14.03 12.12 -10.80
CA GLU A 145 13.71 10.71 -10.61
C GLU A 145 13.30 10.51 -9.15
N LEU A 146 12.15 9.88 -8.92
CA LEU A 146 11.59 9.73 -7.58
C LEU A 146 11.64 8.28 -7.13
N VAL A 147 11.96 8.05 -5.86
CA VAL A 147 11.60 6.81 -5.15
C VAL A 147 10.42 7.15 -4.27
N ILE A 148 9.27 6.53 -4.53
CA ILE A 148 8.02 6.82 -3.84
C ILE A 148 7.65 5.63 -2.98
N GLU A 149 7.30 5.91 -1.72
CA GLU A 149 6.65 4.99 -0.79
C GLU A 149 5.29 5.59 -0.42
N CYS A 150 4.22 4.81 -0.44
CA CYS A 150 2.93 5.26 0.08
C CYS A 150 2.16 4.12 0.73
N GLY A 151 1.08 4.43 1.43
CA GLY A 151 0.22 3.42 2.03
C GLY A 151 -0.82 4.04 2.93
N SER A 152 -1.45 3.18 3.72
CA SER A 152 -2.62 3.53 4.53
C SER A 152 -2.48 3.05 5.96
N TYR A 153 -3.09 3.78 6.90
CA TYR A 153 -3.00 3.49 8.33
C TYR A 153 -4.30 3.82 9.08
N GLY A 154 -4.58 3.00 10.10
CA GLY A 154 -5.74 3.14 10.98
C GLY A 154 -7.00 2.45 10.45
N CYS A 155 -8.07 2.52 11.22
CA CYS A 155 -9.39 2.00 10.83
C CYS A 155 -10.46 2.92 11.40
N VAL A 156 -11.25 3.56 10.54
CA VAL A 156 -12.41 4.36 10.97
C VAL A 156 -13.71 3.57 10.90
N LYS A 157 -13.79 2.60 9.97
CA LYS A 157 -14.89 1.65 9.83
C LYS A 157 -14.48 0.52 8.89
N LYS A 158 -15.39 -0.44 8.68
CA LYS A 158 -15.23 -1.51 7.70
C LYS A 158 -16.34 -1.45 6.65
N ILE A 159 -16.05 -1.87 5.43
CA ILE A 159 -17.01 -1.93 4.31
C ILE A 159 -17.09 -3.36 3.79
N GLY A 160 -18.27 -3.72 3.26
CA GLY A 160 -18.44 -4.94 2.51
C GLY A 160 -18.53 -6.25 3.31
N PRO A 161 -18.82 -7.37 2.61
CA PRO A 161 -18.93 -8.70 3.22
C PRO A 161 -17.62 -9.21 3.82
N ASP A 162 -16.47 -8.82 3.25
CA ASP A 162 -15.14 -9.23 3.71
C ASP A 162 -14.53 -8.25 4.72
N ASN A 163 -15.30 -7.25 5.18
CA ASN A 163 -14.91 -6.34 6.25
C ASN A 163 -13.60 -5.57 5.95
N VAL A 164 -13.46 -5.05 4.72
CA VAL A 164 -12.31 -4.22 4.31
C VAL A 164 -12.22 -2.98 5.18
N TRP A 165 -11.05 -2.70 5.76
CA TRP A 165 -10.87 -1.53 6.61
C TRP A 165 -10.83 -0.26 5.77
N VAL A 166 -11.51 0.77 6.25
CA VAL A 166 -11.34 2.14 5.76
C VAL A 166 -10.25 2.79 6.60
N PRO A 167 -9.11 3.22 6.02
CA PRO A 167 -8.04 3.82 6.79
C PRO A 167 -8.45 5.20 7.30
N ALA A 168 -7.86 5.59 8.43
CA ALA A 168 -7.98 6.95 8.96
C ALA A 168 -7.10 7.94 8.17
N TYR A 169 -5.95 7.47 7.68
CA TYR A 169 -4.98 8.29 6.95
C TYR A 169 -4.38 7.53 5.75
N CYS A 170 -4.08 8.28 4.70
CA CYS A 170 -3.18 7.86 3.61
C CYS A 170 -1.90 8.68 3.70
N TRP A 171 -0.75 8.05 3.44
CA TRP A 171 0.56 8.68 3.56
C TRP A 171 1.40 8.46 2.32
N LYS A 172 2.29 9.40 2.00
CA LYS A 172 3.25 9.31 0.89
C LYS A 172 4.59 9.92 1.28
N ILE A 173 5.68 9.26 0.94
CA ILE A 173 7.07 9.70 1.10
C ILE A 173 7.70 9.68 -0.29
N ILE A 174 8.33 10.78 -0.67
CA ILE A 174 8.87 11.01 -2.00
C ILE A 174 10.33 11.40 -1.82
N ARG A 175 11.25 10.54 -2.29
CA ARG A 175 12.68 10.84 -2.28
C ARG A 175 13.09 11.27 -3.68
N HIS A 176 13.57 12.49 -3.79
CA HIS A 176 14.09 13.09 -5.00
C HIS A 176 15.51 12.59 -5.29
N LYS A 177 15.94 12.66 -6.55
CA LYS A 177 17.29 12.23 -6.95
C LYS A 177 18.41 12.99 -6.24
N ASN A 178 18.16 14.25 -5.89
CA ASN A 178 19.09 15.12 -5.16
C ASN A 178 19.14 14.85 -3.64
N GLY A 179 18.37 13.88 -3.12
CA GLY A 179 18.31 13.53 -1.70
C GLY A 179 17.27 14.29 -0.89
N VAL A 180 16.56 15.27 -1.47
CA VAL A 180 15.41 15.91 -0.81
C VAL A 180 14.30 14.88 -0.58
N VAL A 181 13.61 15.00 0.56
CA VAL A 181 12.49 14.13 0.92
C VAL A 181 11.28 14.98 1.26
N ASP A 182 10.21 14.81 0.48
CA ASP A 182 8.89 15.35 0.79
C ASP A 182 8.02 14.22 1.36
N SER A 183 7.28 14.51 2.43
CA SER A 183 6.38 13.54 3.03
C SER A 183 5.04 14.14 3.43
N PHE A 184 3.97 13.37 3.22
CA PHE A 184 2.59 13.82 3.38
C PHE A 184 1.79 12.80 4.18
N LEU A 185 0.95 13.29 5.10
CA LEU A 185 0.01 12.49 5.87
C LEU A 185 -1.38 13.12 5.77
N MET A 186 -2.23 12.54 4.93
CA MET A 186 -3.54 13.08 4.60
C MET A 186 -4.65 12.32 5.32
N PRO A 187 -5.59 12.99 6.00
CA PRO A 187 -6.76 12.34 6.56
C PRO A 187 -7.68 11.83 5.44
N ASN A 188 -8.30 10.67 5.65
CA ASN A 188 -9.29 10.13 4.74
C ASN A 188 -10.69 10.67 5.11
N THR A 189 -10.88 11.97 4.87
CA THR A 189 -12.06 12.75 5.27
C THR A 189 -12.65 13.53 4.11
N ASP A 190 -13.94 13.89 4.20
CA ASP A 190 -14.62 14.67 3.17
C ASP A 190 -14.16 16.14 3.12
N ASP A 191 -13.56 16.66 4.17
CA ASP A 191 -13.04 18.04 4.22
C ASP A 191 -11.55 18.15 3.83
N VAL A 192 -10.91 17.04 3.45
CA VAL A 192 -9.46 17.03 3.14
C VAL A 192 -9.09 17.97 2.00
N ASN A 193 -10.02 18.27 1.10
CA ASN A 193 -9.85 19.19 -0.02
C ASN A 193 -10.11 20.66 0.35
N ALA A 194 -10.40 20.98 1.62
CA ALA A 194 -10.43 22.37 2.10
C ALA A 194 -9.06 23.06 1.99
N HIS A 195 -7.99 22.26 1.89
CA HIS A 195 -6.62 22.72 1.65
C HIS A 195 -6.00 21.95 0.48
N ASP A 196 -5.01 22.57 -0.16
CA ASP A 196 -4.16 21.89 -1.14
C ASP A 196 -3.35 20.76 -0.47
N TYR A 197 -2.87 19.79 -1.27
CA TYR A 197 -2.09 18.66 -0.77
C TYR A 197 -0.88 19.09 0.06
N PHE A 198 -0.27 20.25 -0.25
CA PHE A 198 0.92 20.72 0.44
C PHE A 198 0.68 21.09 1.90
N TYR A 199 -0.57 21.41 2.28
CA TYR A 199 -0.95 21.64 3.67
C TYR A 199 -0.67 20.42 4.56
N TYR A 200 -0.73 19.22 3.99
CA TYR A 200 -0.52 17.96 4.70
C TYR A 200 0.94 17.50 4.71
N HIS A 201 1.88 18.37 4.32
CA HIS A 201 3.30 18.09 4.43
C HIS A 201 3.68 17.87 5.91
N THR A 202 4.49 16.85 6.18
CA THR A 202 4.88 16.45 7.53
C THR A 202 6.28 15.87 7.55
N ASP A 203 6.85 15.70 8.74
CA ASP A 203 8.13 15.02 8.91
C ASP A 203 7.97 13.51 8.73
N ILE A 204 8.89 12.88 8.00
CA ILE A 204 8.90 11.43 7.76
C ILE A 204 8.85 10.60 9.06
N THR A 205 9.40 11.12 10.16
CA THR A 205 9.37 10.49 11.48
C THR A 205 7.95 10.36 12.02
N VAL A 206 7.05 11.30 11.72
CA VAL A 206 5.64 11.23 12.12
C VAL A 206 4.95 10.05 11.43
N ILE A 207 5.19 9.87 10.13
CA ILE A 207 4.64 8.73 9.37
C ILE A 207 5.19 7.42 9.95
N ARG A 208 6.50 7.32 10.19
CA ARG A 208 7.13 6.12 10.75
C ARG A 208 6.61 5.77 12.13
N GLN A 209 6.46 6.76 13.01
CA GLN A 209 5.93 6.56 14.35
C GLN A 209 4.48 6.06 14.32
N LYS A 210 3.63 6.61 13.44
CA LYS A 210 2.23 6.19 13.33
C LYS A 210 2.07 4.83 12.68
N THR A 211 2.86 4.53 11.65
CA THR A 211 2.70 3.32 10.82
C THR A 211 3.47 2.11 11.32
N GLY A 212 4.54 2.32 12.11
CA GLY A 212 5.46 1.25 12.52
C GLY A 212 6.32 0.71 11.37
N ILE A 213 6.30 1.34 10.19
CA ILE A 213 7.06 0.89 9.03
C ILE A 213 8.56 1.22 9.22
N PRO A 214 9.47 0.24 9.04
CA PRO A 214 10.90 0.46 9.23
C PRO A 214 11.51 1.43 8.22
N THR A 215 12.60 2.09 8.62
CA THR A 215 13.53 2.80 7.72
C THR A 215 14.11 1.82 6.71
N LEU A 216 14.12 2.20 5.42
CA LEU A 216 14.99 1.60 4.42
C LEU A 216 16.47 1.79 4.81
#